data_AF-A0A6I3F320-F1
#
_entry.id   AF-A0A6I3F320-F1
#
_cell.length_a   1.000
_cell.length_b   1.000
_cell.length_c   1.000
_cell.angle_alpha   90.00
_cell.angle_beta   90.00
_cell.angle_gamma   90.00
#
_symmetry.space_group_name_H-M   'P 1'
#
loop_
_entity.id
_entity.type
_entity.pdbx_description
1 polymer ?
#
loop_
_entity_poly.entity_id
_entity_poly.type
_entity_poly.pdbx_seq_one_letter_code
_entity_poly.pdbx_strand_id
1 'polypeptide(L)'
;MVTLDQQLAVLETELRRLDRVVVAFSGGADSAFLAAVAHRTLGPQNAHAVTAVSPSLAGDEEAECRSLAEEWGLRWTPVTTNEMERAAYRLNDTDRCFHCKAELMDVVGPLAAADGATVVLGVNLDDLGEHRPGQKAAVEAGAEFPLVVAEFTKADVREASQLLGLRTWDKPAMACLASRVPYGTEVSVSLLGQVERAEAALRRLGFRQIRVRHYGETARIEVGVDELPLVLAQRDDVVRAVRGQGYRYATLDLEGFRSGNLNG
;
A
#
# COMPACT_ATOMS: atom_id res chain seq x y z
N MET A 1 26.81 8.14 -12.39
CA MET A 1 25.43 7.64 -12.28
C MET A 1 25.51 6.14 -12.27
N VAL A 2 24.94 5.50 -11.25
CA VAL A 2 24.78 4.04 -11.23
C VAL A 2 23.75 3.68 -12.30
N THR A 3 24.00 2.64 -13.10
CA THR A 3 23.04 2.17 -14.10
C THR A 3 22.00 1.26 -13.47
N LEU A 4 20.83 1.11 -14.11
CA LEU A 4 19.77 0.22 -13.63
C LEU A 4 20.25 -1.24 -13.49
N ASP A 5 21.09 -1.71 -14.43
CA ASP A 5 21.71 -3.04 -14.36
C ASP A 5 22.62 -3.20 -13.13
N GLN A 6 23.34 -2.14 -12.75
CA GLN A 6 24.17 -2.14 -11.55
C GLN A 6 23.31 -2.17 -10.28
N GLN A 7 22.23 -1.37 -10.21
CA GLN A 7 21.29 -1.39 -9.10
C GLN A 7 20.65 -2.78 -8.95
N LEU A 8 20.21 -3.40 -10.05
CA LEU A 8 19.69 -4.77 -10.06
C LEU A 8 20.73 -5.78 -9.54
N ALA A 9 21.97 -5.71 -10.00
CA ALA A 9 23.03 -6.62 -9.53
C ALA A 9 23.32 -6.47 -8.03
N VAL A 10 23.26 -5.24 -7.50
CA VAL A 10 23.39 -4.97 -6.05
C VAL A 10 22.19 -5.55 -5.30
N LEU A 11 20.96 -5.32 -5.79
CA LEU A 11 19.75 -5.86 -5.19
C LEU A 11 19.78 -7.40 -5.12
N GLU A 12 20.17 -8.06 -6.20
CA GLU A 12 20.31 -9.51 -6.23
C GLU A 12 21.40 -10.01 -5.27
N THR A 13 22.53 -9.31 -5.19
CA THR A 13 23.61 -9.65 -4.26
C THR A 13 23.14 -9.53 -2.81
N GLU A 14 22.40 -8.47 -2.51
CA GLU A 14 21.83 -8.24 -1.19
C GLU A 14 20.80 -9.30 -0.81
N LEU A 15 19.90 -9.65 -1.73
CA LEU A 15 18.95 -10.74 -1.52
C LEU A 15 19.68 -12.08 -1.27
N ARG A 16 20.74 -12.40 -2.04
CA ARG A 16 21.54 -13.61 -1.81
C ARG A 16 22.25 -13.61 -0.46
N ARG A 17 22.69 -12.43 0.03
CA ARG A 17 23.26 -12.29 1.38
C ARG A 17 22.24 -12.64 2.46
N LEU A 18 20.98 -12.25 2.27
CA LEU A 18 19.89 -12.55 3.19
C LEU A 18 19.48 -14.03 3.17
N ASP A 19 19.81 -14.76 2.09
CA ASP A 19 19.51 -16.18 1.83
C ASP A 19 18.01 -16.51 1.74
N ARG A 20 17.24 -16.19 2.78
CA ARG A 20 15.79 -16.38 2.86
C ARG A 20 15.10 -15.10 3.29
N VAL A 21 14.00 -14.77 2.61
CA VAL A 21 13.24 -13.55 2.89
C VAL A 21 11.74 -13.77 2.97
N VAL A 22 11.11 -13.03 3.87
CA VAL A 22 9.66 -12.80 3.85
C VAL A 22 9.41 -11.39 3.34
N VAL A 23 8.85 -11.27 2.14
CA VAL A 23 8.52 -9.98 1.52
C VAL A 23 7.16 -9.51 2.01
N ALA A 24 7.11 -8.37 2.70
CA ALA A 24 5.85 -7.71 3.00
C ALA A 24 5.23 -7.17 1.70
N PHE A 25 4.27 -7.91 1.15
CA PHE A 25 3.75 -7.76 -0.20
C PHE A 25 2.35 -7.13 -0.18
N SER A 26 2.27 -5.86 -0.61
CA SER A 26 1.02 -5.09 -0.66
C SER A 26 0.40 -5.03 -2.06
N GLY A 27 1.02 -5.65 -3.06
CA GLY A 27 0.59 -5.58 -4.46
C GLY A 27 0.85 -4.23 -5.14
N GLY A 28 1.40 -3.24 -4.41
CA GLY A 28 1.88 -1.99 -5.00
C GLY A 28 3.21 -2.18 -5.74
N ALA A 29 3.52 -1.28 -6.68
CA ALA A 29 4.67 -1.36 -7.58
C ALA A 29 5.98 -1.74 -6.87
N ASP A 30 6.33 -1.07 -5.77
CA ASP A 30 7.59 -1.29 -5.05
C ASP A 30 7.67 -2.68 -4.39
N SER A 31 6.62 -3.09 -3.68
CA SER A 31 6.57 -4.40 -3.03
C SER A 31 6.47 -5.55 -4.04
N ALA A 32 5.81 -5.32 -5.16
CA ALA A 32 5.64 -6.30 -6.23
C ALA A 32 6.95 -6.51 -6.99
N PHE A 33 7.68 -5.43 -7.28
CA PHE A 33 9.02 -5.49 -7.83
C PHE A 33 9.97 -6.27 -6.90
N LEU A 34 10.02 -5.92 -5.61
CA LEU A 34 10.85 -6.63 -4.64
C LEU A 34 10.49 -8.12 -4.54
N ALA A 35 9.21 -8.47 -4.51
CA ALA A 35 8.75 -9.86 -4.48
C ALA A 35 9.17 -10.63 -5.75
N ALA A 36 9.01 -10.03 -6.92
CA ALA A 36 9.40 -10.64 -8.18
C ALA A 36 10.92 -10.86 -8.29
N VAL A 37 11.73 -9.87 -7.89
CA VAL A 37 13.19 -10.00 -7.90
C VAL A 37 13.63 -11.03 -6.86
N ALA A 38 13.14 -10.97 -5.62
CA ALA A 38 13.43 -11.97 -4.59
C ALA A 38 13.12 -13.39 -5.04
N HIS A 39 11.95 -13.61 -5.65
CA HIS A 39 11.56 -14.90 -6.19
C HIS A 39 12.51 -15.39 -7.29
N ARG A 40 12.88 -14.53 -8.25
CA ARG A 40 13.81 -14.87 -9.34
C ARG A 40 15.23 -15.14 -8.83
N THR A 41 15.68 -14.40 -7.82
CA THR A 41 17.04 -14.50 -7.28
C THR A 41 17.23 -15.69 -6.35
N LEU A 42 16.28 -15.90 -5.42
CA LEU A 42 16.40 -16.90 -4.33
C LEU A 42 15.62 -18.18 -4.60
N GLY A 43 14.67 -18.14 -5.54
CA GLY A 43 13.77 -19.23 -5.85
C GLY A 43 12.53 -19.28 -4.94
N PRO A 44 11.50 -20.06 -5.34
CA PRO A 44 10.19 -20.11 -4.67
C PRO A 44 10.23 -20.61 -3.22
N GLN A 45 11.26 -21.37 -2.83
CA GLN A 45 11.37 -21.91 -1.48
C GLN A 45 11.89 -20.86 -0.48
N ASN A 46 12.72 -19.93 -0.95
CA ASN A 46 13.46 -18.98 -0.10
C ASN A 46 12.88 -17.55 -0.14
N ALA A 47 11.93 -17.27 -1.05
CA ALA A 47 11.22 -16.00 -1.10
C ALA A 47 9.72 -16.21 -0.85
N HIS A 48 9.24 -15.80 0.32
CA HIS A 48 7.83 -15.91 0.72
C HIS A 48 7.19 -14.51 0.72
N ALA A 49 6.21 -14.30 -0.16
CA ALA A 49 5.41 -13.08 -0.17
C ALA A 49 4.26 -13.17 0.82
N VAL A 50 4.10 -12.17 1.70
CA VAL A 50 3.04 -12.14 2.70
C VAL A 50 2.23 -10.86 2.60
N THR A 51 0.91 -10.99 2.45
CA THR A 51 -0.01 -9.85 2.41
C THR A 51 -0.78 -9.74 3.71
N ALA A 52 -0.70 -8.57 4.34
CA ALA A 52 -1.45 -8.25 5.55
C ALA A 52 -2.90 -7.92 5.18
N VAL A 53 -3.85 -8.66 5.76
CA VAL A 53 -5.28 -8.50 5.55
C VAL A 53 -5.92 -7.97 6.82
N SER A 54 -6.53 -6.79 6.71
CA SER A 54 -7.21 -6.12 7.82
C SER A 54 -8.31 -5.22 7.29
N PRO A 55 -9.16 -4.67 8.17
CA PRO A 55 -10.16 -3.66 7.77
C PRO A 55 -9.57 -2.39 7.15
N SER A 56 -8.24 -2.18 7.23
CA SER A 56 -7.57 -1.03 6.63
C SER A 56 -7.03 -1.27 5.22
N LEU A 57 -6.98 -2.54 4.79
CA LEU A 57 -6.73 -2.95 3.41
C LEU A 57 -8.00 -2.69 2.58
N ALA A 58 -7.85 -2.05 1.42
CA ALA A 58 -8.96 -1.90 0.49
C ALA A 58 -9.31 -3.26 -0.14
N GLY A 59 -10.60 -3.57 -0.27
CA GLY A 59 -11.09 -4.94 -0.47
C GLY A 59 -10.48 -5.72 -1.62
N ASP A 60 -10.38 -5.12 -2.81
CA ASP A 60 -9.89 -5.84 -4.00
C ASP A 60 -8.37 -6.10 -3.96
N GLU A 61 -7.63 -5.51 -3.02
CA GLU A 61 -6.17 -5.62 -2.97
C GLU A 61 -5.68 -7.02 -2.55
N GLU A 62 -6.39 -7.72 -1.66
CA GLU A 62 -6.02 -9.10 -1.32
C GLU A 62 -6.19 -10.01 -2.55
N ALA A 63 -7.32 -9.88 -3.24
CA ALA A 63 -7.60 -10.65 -4.45
C ALA A 63 -6.59 -10.33 -5.56
N GLU A 64 -6.18 -9.07 -5.70
CA GLU A 64 -5.15 -8.70 -6.65
C GLU A 64 -3.76 -9.25 -6.25
N CYS A 65 -3.38 -9.20 -4.97
CA CYS A 65 -2.15 -9.82 -4.49
C CYS A 65 -2.13 -11.33 -4.77
N ARG A 66 -3.25 -12.02 -4.53
CA ARG A 66 -3.40 -13.44 -4.86
C ARG A 66 -3.22 -13.70 -6.35
N SER A 67 -3.89 -12.91 -7.19
CA SER A 67 -3.77 -13.03 -8.65
C SER A 67 -2.34 -12.80 -9.14
N LEU A 68 -1.64 -11.80 -8.60
CA LEU A 68 -0.22 -11.55 -8.90
C LEU A 68 0.66 -12.72 -8.46
N ALA A 69 0.41 -13.27 -7.28
CA ALA A 69 1.15 -14.42 -6.77
C ALA A 69 0.96 -15.67 -7.64
N GLU A 70 -0.27 -15.96 -8.07
CA GLU A 70 -0.58 -17.06 -8.99
C GLU A 70 0.07 -16.84 -10.36
N GLU A 71 -0.04 -15.62 -10.92
CA GLU A 71 0.54 -15.23 -12.20
C GLU A 71 2.07 -15.39 -12.23
N TRP A 72 2.75 -15.03 -11.13
CA TRP A 72 4.20 -15.01 -11.04
C TRP A 72 4.80 -16.24 -10.34
N GLY A 73 3.97 -17.20 -9.91
CA GLY A 73 4.41 -18.40 -9.22
C GLY A 73 5.03 -18.13 -7.83
N LEU A 74 4.61 -17.05 -7.16
CA LEU A 74 5.12 -16.70 -5.84
C LEU A 74 4.62 -17.69 -4.78
N ARG A 75 5.49 -18.08 -3.85
CA ARG A 75 5.04 -18.63 -2.56
C ARG A 75 4.37 -17.49 -1.81
N TRP A 76 3.05 -17.53 -1.68
CA TRP A 76 2.25 -16.43 -1.12
C TRP A 76 1.33 -16.89 0.00
N THR A 77 1.14 -16.05 1.02
CA THR A 77 0.17 -16.30 2.10
C THR A 77 -0.46 -14.99 2.58
N PRO A 78 -1.81 -14.92 2.67
CA PRO A 78 -2.47 -13.83 3.39
C PRO A 78 -2.37 -14.08 4.90
N VAL A 79 -2.07 -13.03 5.66
CA VAL A 79 -2.06 -13.06 7.14
C VAL A 79 -2.99 -12.01 7.69
N THR A 80 -3.78 -12.36 8.69
CA THR A 80 -4.67 -11.39 9.33
C THR A 80 -3.89 -10.52 10.31
N THR A 81 -4.03 -9.20 10.20
CA THR A 81 -3.54 -8.24 11.19
C THR A 81 -4.70 -7.55 11.89
N ASN A 82 -4.53 -7.28 13.19
CA ASN A 82 -5.57 -6.77 14.06
C ASN A 82 -5.24 -5.37 14.58
N GLU A 83 -4.63 -4.51 13.75
CA GLU A 83 -4.19 -3.18 14.18
C GLU A 83 -5.37 -2.33 14.70
N MET A 84 -6.59 -2.59 14.22
CA MET A 84 -7.84 -1.97 14.68
C MET A 84 -8.16 -2.24 16.15
N GLU A 85 -7.65 -3.32 16.74
CA GLU A 85 -7.82 -3.64 18.16
C GLU A 85 -6.90 -2.76 19.03
N ARG A 86 -5.81 -2.23 18.48
CA ARG A 86 -4.87 -1.35 19.17
C ARG A 86 -5.45 0.06 19.29
N ALA A 87 -5.63 0.53 20.53
CA ALA A 87 -6.09 1.88 20.80
C ALA A 87 -5.21 2.95 20.11
N ALA A 88 -3.89 2.75 20.10
CA ALA A 88 -2.94 3.67 19.49
C ALA A 88 -3.10 3.80 17.95
N TYR A 89 -3.51 2.72 17.25
CA TYR A 89 -3.85 2.82 15.84
C TYR A 89 -5.18 3.57 15.64
N ARG A 90 -6.19 3.27 16.46
CA ARG A 90 -7.52 3.90 16.35
C ARG A 90 -7.48 5.40 16.61
N LEU A 91 -6.60 5.89 17.47
CA LEU A 91 -6.40 7.32 17.72
C LEU A 91 -6.09 8.11 16.44
N ASN A 92 -5.51 7.44 15.43
CA ASN A 92 -5.24 8.02 14.12
C ASN A 92 -4.42 9.32 14.24
N ASP A 93 -3.38 9.31 15.05
CA ASP A 93 -2.41 10.40 15.12
C ASP A 93 -1.34 10.25 14.03
N THR A 94 -0.31 11.10 14.10
CA THR A 94 0.82 11.09 13.17
C THR A 94 1.65 9.80 13.23
N ASP A 95 1.49 8.98 14.27
CA ASP A 95 2.18 7.70 14.47
C ASP A 95 1.30 6.48 14.16
N ARG A 96 0.07 6.66 13.65
CA ARG A 96 -0.79 5.56 13.18
C ARG A 96 -0.03 4.54 12.30
N CYS A 97 0.82 5.04 11.40
CA CYS A 97 1.61 4.18 10.51
C CYS A 97 2.68 3.35 11.25
N PHE A 98 3.21 3.85 12.38
CA PHE A 98 4.06 3.07 13.28
C PHE A 98 3.26 1.89 13.83
N HIS A 99 2.09 2.14 14.42
CA HIS A 99 1.28 1.09 15.05
C HIS A 99 0.78 0.05 14.06
N CYS A 100 0.39 0.49 12.87
CA CYS A 100 0.05 -0.39 11.75
C CYS A 100 1.21 -1.32 11.38
N LYS A 101 2.41 -0.74 11.26
CA LYS A 101 3.58 -1.50 10.86
C LYS A 101 4.11 -2.40 11.97
N ALA A 102 4.03 -1.97 13.22
CA ALA A 102 4.36 -2.79 14.38
C ALA A 102 3.49 -4.06 14.43
N GLU A 103 2.16 -3.92 14.24
CA GLU A 103 1.27 -5.09 14.15
C GLU A 103 1.67 -6.03 13.00
N LEU A 104 1.99 -5.47 11.82
CA LEU A 104 2.48 -6.29 10.70
C LEU A 104 3.72 -7.10 11.10
N MET A 105 4.68 -6.45 11.76
CA MET A 105 5.91 -7.10 12.20
C MET A 105 5.66 -8.14 13.29
N ASP A 106 4.73 -7.90 14.20
CA ASP A 106 4.34 -8.86 15.25
C ASP A 106 3.72 -10.14 14.66
N VAL A 107 2.99 -10.02 13.54
CA VAL A 107 2.38 -11.17 12.85
C VAL A 107 3.37 -11.87 11.91
N VAL A 108 4.18 -11.12 11.17
CA VAL A 108 5.09 -11.67 10.14
C VAL A 108 6.43 -12.14 10.73
N GLY A 109 6.89 -11.51 11.81
CA GLY A 109 8.14 -11.86 12.49
C GLY A 109 8.24 -13.34 12.89
N PRO A 110 7.22 -13.92 13.54
CA PRO A 110 7.20 -15.35 13.85
C PRO A 110 7.27 -16.27 12.62
N LEU A 111 6.65 -15.88 11.50
CA LEU A 111 6.73 -16.63 10.24
C LEU A 111 8.15 -16.59 9.67
N ALA A 112 8.76 -15.41 9.64
CA ALA A 112 10.14 -15.23 9.20
C ALA A 112 11.11 -16.01 10.09
N ALA A 113 10.95 -15.95 11.41
CA ALA A 113 11.78 -16.67 12.37
C ALA A 113 11.69 -18.20 12.19
N ALA A 114 10.48 -18.73 11.95
CA ALA A 114 10.28 -20.17 11.73
C ALA A 114 10.99 -20.67 10.45
N ASP A 115 11.07 -19.83 9.41
CA ASP A 115 11.71 -20.16 8.14
C ASP A 115 13.22 -19.83 8.10
N GLY A 116 13.74 -19.20 9.16
CA GLY A 116 15.11 -18.66 9.20
C GLY A 116 15.32 -17.51 8.21
N ALA A 117 14.27 -16.72 7.98
CA ALA A 117 14.22 -15.67 6.96
C ALA A 117 14.24 -14.26 7.58
N THR A 118 14.66 -13.28 6.78
CA THR A 118 14.59 -11.85 7.12
C THR A 118 13.35 -11.20 6.50
N VAL A 119 12.63 -10.38 7.26
CA VAL A 119 11.50 -9.61 6.72
C VAL A 119 12.05 -8.45 5.88
N VAL A 120 11.57 -8.30 4.64
CA VAL A 120 11.98 -7.21 3.75
C VAL A 120 10.77 -6.40 3.27
N LEU A 121 10.96 -5.09 3.14
CA LEU A 121 9.93 -4.17 2.65
C LEU A 121 10.41 -3.46 1.39
N GLY A 122 9.47 -3.19 0.47
CA GLY A 122 9.70 -2.38 -0.73
C GLY A 122 9.79 -0.88 -0.44
N VAL A 123 10.65 -0.48 0.50
CA VAL A 123 10.99 0.93 0.77
C VAL A 123 12.13 1.32 -0.17
N ASN A 124 11.97 2.41 -0.93
CA ASN A 124 12.97 2.92 -1.86
C ASN A 124 13.56 4.27 -1.38
N LEU A 125 14.49 4.86 -2.14
CA LEU A 125 15.17 6.11 -1.73
C LEU A 125 14.21 7.30 -1.57
N ASP A 126 13.16 7.40 -2.40
CA ASP A 126 12.17 8.49 -2.31
C ASP A 126 11.28 8.38 -1.05
N ASP A 127 11.29 7.22 -0.41
CA ASP A 127 10.59 7.00 0.84
C ASP A 127 11.43 7.42 2.07
N LEU A 128 12.72 7.76 1.91
CA LEU A 128 13.58 8.24 2.99
C LEU A 128 13.30 9.72 3.25
N GLY A 129 12.41 10.03 4.19
CA GLY A 129 12.05 11.40 4.58
C GLY A 129 12.06 11.57 6.10
N GLU A 130 11.88 12.82 6.57
CA GLU A 130 12.06 13.18 7.99
C GLU A 130 11.11 12.46 8.96
N HIS A 131 9.83 12.26 8.59
CA HIS A 131 8.85 11.55 9.44
C HIS A 131 8.32 10.28 8.76
N ARG A 132 8.94 9.13 9.11
CA ARG A 132 8.57 7.80 8.59
C ARG A 132 8.30 6.78 9.71
N PRO A 133 7.25 7.00 10.53
CA PRO A 133 6.94 6.19 11.70
C PRO A 133 6.78 4.70 11.39
N GLY A 134 6.20 4.36 10.22
CA GLY A 134 6.11 2.96 9.78
C GLY A 134 7.48 2.31 9.56
N GLN A 135 8.40 2.98 8.85
CA GLN A 135 9.73 2.43 8.59
C GLN A 135 10.51 2.22 9.89
N LYS A 136 10.37 3.16 10.84
CA LYS A 136 10.95 3.03 12.18
C LYS A 136 10.51 1.74 12.87
N ALA A 137 9.20 1.45 12.93
CA ALA A 137 8.68 0.21 13.52
C ALA A 137 9.23 -1.04 12.81
N ALA A 138 9.36 -1.01 11.49
CA ALA A 138 9.90 -2.13 10.73
C ALA A 138 11.38 -2.39 11.06
N VAL A 139 12.21 -1.35 11.11
CA VAL A 139 13.65 -1.45 11.45
C VAL A 139 13.83 -1.91 12.91
N GLU A 140 13.05 -1.37 13.84
CA GLU A 140 13.09 -1.78 15.26
C GLU A 140 12.77 -3.27 15.44
N ALA A 141 11.92 -3.83 14.57
CA ALA A 141 11.58 -5.25 14.54
C ALA A 141 12.51 -6.09 13.65
N GLY A 142 13.60 -5.53 13.13
CA GLY A 142 14.63 -6.24 12.37
C GLY A 142 14.34 -6.43 10.88
N ALA A 143 13.41 -5.66 10.30
CA ALA A 143 13.21 -5.68 8.86
C ALA A 143 14.29 -4.92 8.10
N GLU A 144 14.57 -5.35 6.87
CA GLU A 144 15.56 -4.73 5.98
C GLU A 144 14.92 -4.13 4.72
N PHE A 145 15.60 -3.16 4.09
CA PHE A 145 15.13 -2.42 2.90
C PHE A 145 16.10 -2.60 1.72
N PRO A 146 16.10 -3.76 1.02
CA PRO A 146 17.07 -4.04 -0.04
C PRO A 146 17.09 -3.04 -1.19
N LEU A 147 15.93 -2.43 -1.50
CA LEU A 147 15.85 -1.40 -2.55
C LEU A 147 16.61 -0.13 -2.17
N VAL A 148 16.66 0.25 -0.89
CA VAL A 148 17.49 1.36 -0.39
C VAL A 148 18.97 1.03 -0.51
N VAL A 149 19.37 -0.20 -0.16
CA VAL A 149 20.77 -0.67 -0.27
C VAL A 149 21.24 -0.64 -1.73
N ALA A 150 20.35 -1.00 -2.65
CA ALA A 150 20.59 -0.97 -4.09
C ALA A 150 20.34 0.41 -4.73
N GLU A 151 20.13 1.45 -3.93
CA GLU A 151 19.93 2.83 -4.36
C GLU A 151 18.77 3.03 -5.36
N PHE A 152 17.72 2.20 -5.31
CA PHE A 152 16.55 2.35 -6.16
C PHE A 152 15.76 3.60 -5.77
N THR A 153 15.48 4.46 -6.74
CA THR A 153 14.38 5.42 -6.67
C THR A 153 13.07 4.76 -7.14
N LYS A 154 11.96 5.43 -6.91
CA LYS A 154 10.65 5.02 -7.42
C LYS A 154 10.61 5.01 -8.95
N ALA A 155 11.35 5.90 -9.61
CA ALA A 155 11.46 5.91 -11.06
C ALA A 155 12.17 4.64 -11.56
N ASP A 156 13.29 4.29 -10.92
CA ASP A 156 14.07 3.08 -11.24
C ASP A 156 13.23 1.81 -11.04
N VAL A 157 12.45 1.73 -9.96
CA VAL A 157 11.53 0.61 -9.71
C VAL A 157 10.54 0.45 -10.86
N ARG A 158 9.96 1.55 -11.35
CA ARG A 158 8.99 1.51 -12.45
C ARG A 158 9.64 1.09 -13.76
N GLU A 159 10.81 1.64 -14.06
CA GLU A 159 11.58 1.30 -15.27
C GLU A 159 12.00 -0.17 -15.24
N ALA A 160 12.60 -0.64 -14.14
CA ALA A 160 12.98 -2.05 -13.98
C ALA A 160 11.76 -2.97 -14.05
N SER A 161 10.65 -2.61 -13.38
CA SER A 161 9.41 -3.38 -13.44
C SER A 161 8.89 -3.52 -14.87
N GLN A 162 8.95 -2.45 -15.66
CA GLN A 162 8.54 -2.46 -17.07
C GLN A 162 9.44 -3.38 -17.91
N LEU A 163 10.77 -3.30 -17.74
CA LEU A 163 11.73 -4.17 -18.42
C LEU A 163 11.54 -5.65 -18.05
N LEU A 164 11.17 -5.93 -16.80
CA LEU A 164 10.88 -7.27 -16.29
C LEU A 164 9.49 -7.78 -16.65
N GLY A 165 8.67 -6.99 -17.34
CA GLY A 165 7.31 -7.33 -17.78
C GLY A 165 6.26 -7.33 -16.67
N LEU A 166 6.51 -6.66 -15.54
CA LEU A 166 5.59 -6.65 -14.40
C LEU A 166 4.44 -5.67 -14.64
N ARG A 167 3.20 -6.17 -14.68
CA ARG A 167 2.00 -5.34 -14.92
C ARG A 167 1.72 -4.28 -13.84
N THR A 168 2.42 -4.32 -12.72
CA THR A 168 2.30 -3.36 -11.61
C THR A 168 3.17 -2.10 -11.82
N TRP A 169 3.95 -2.01 -12.89
CA TRP A 169 4.93 -0.93 -13.11
C TRP A 169 4.30 0.48 -13.07
N ASP A 170 3.08 0.65 -13.56
CA ASP A 170 2.36 1.93 -13.56
C ASP A 170 1.30 2.03 -12.45
N LYS A 171 1.12 0.97 -11.63
CA LYS A 171 0.11 0.93 -10.57
C LYS A 171 0.29 2.14 -9.64
N PRO A 172 -0.79 2.92 -9.38
CA PRO A 172 -0.74 4.05 -8.46
C PRO A 172 -0.30 3.64 -7.05
N ALA A 173 0.26 4.59 -6.30
CA ALA A 173 0.67 4.35 -4.92
C ALA A 173 -0.54 3.95 -4.06
N MET A 174 -0.46 2.77 -3.47
CA MET A 174 -1.46 2.23 -2.57
C MET A 174 -1.35 2.89 -1.20
N ALA A 175 -2.48 3.36 -0.69
CA ALA A 175 -2.59 3.86 0.67
C ALA A 175 -3.75 3.15 1.35
N CYS A 176 -3.59 2.83 2.64
CA CYS A 176 -4.64 2.19 3.44
C CYS A 176 -5.90 3.07 3.51
N LEU A 177 -7.06 2.47 3.81
CA LEU A 177 -8.32 3.20 3.94
C LEU A 177 -8.25 4.27 5.04
N ALA A 178 -7.49 4.04 6.12
CA ALA A 178 -7.30 5.03 7.19
C ALA A 178 -6.66 6.33 6.68
N SER A 179 -5.92 6.32 5.57
CA SER A 179 -5.43 7.55 4.96
C SER A 179 -6.53 8.46 4.39
N ARG A 180 -7.80 8.03 4.35
CA ARG A 180 -8.94 8.88 3.98
C ARG A 180 -9.51 9.64 5.18
N VAL A 181 -9.05 9.32 6.38
CA VAL A 181 -9.54 9.88 7.64
C VAL A 181 -8.50 10.89 8.16
N PRO A 182 -8.88 12.16 8.41
CA PRO A 182 -7.99 13.17 8.96
C PRO A 182 -7.36 12.73 10.28
N TYR A 183 -6.11 13.12 10.51
CA TYR A 183 -5.45 12.84 11.79
C TYR A 183 -6.26 13.38 12.98
N GLY A 184 -6.24 12.66 14.09
CA GLY A 184 -7.02 12.93 15.30
C GLY A 184 -8.49 12.51 15.24
N THR A 185 -8.99 12.05 14.08
CA THR A 185 -10.32 11.44 13.98
C THR A 185 -10.21 9.94 14.19
N GLU A 186 -10.91 9.41 15.20
CA GLU A 186 -10.85 7.99 15.54
C GLU A 186 -11.24 7.09 14.36
N VAL A 187 -10.36 6.12 14.05
CA VAL A 187 -10.59 5.13 13.01
C VAL A 187 -11.38 3.95 13.58
N SER A 188 -12.47 3.58 12.91
CA SER A 188 -13.32 2.44 13.25
C SER A 188 -13.61 1.59 12.02
N VAL A 189 -13.94 0.31 12.22
CA VAL A 189 -14.27 -0.62 11.12
C VAL A 189 -15.49 -0.11 10.34
N SER A 190 -16.49 0.43 11.03
CA SER A 190 -17.67 1.04 10.40
C SER A 190 -17.31 2.23 9.51
N LEU A 191 -16.37 3.08 9.95
CA LEU A 191 -15.92 4.24 9.20
C LEU A 191 -15.12 3.81 7.95
N LEU A 192 -14.16 2.89 8.11
CA LEU A 192 -13.37 2.39 6.98
C LEU A 192 -14.27 1.70 5.95
N GLY A 193 -15.23 0.89 6.40
CA GLY A 193 -16.21 0.27 5.52
C GLY A 193 -17.14 1.28 4.83
N GLN A 194 -17.50 2.39 5.49
CA GLN A 194 -18.24 3.48 4.85
C GLN A 194 -17.45 4.11 3.71
N VAL A 195 -16.18 4.45 3.95
CA VAL A 195 -15.26 5.02 2.95
C VAL A 195 -15.08 4.05 1.78
N GLU A 196 -14.81 2.78 2.06
CA GLU A 196 -14.61 1.76 1.06
C GLU A 196 -15.83 1.59 0.14
N ARG A 197 -17.02 1.46 0.72
CA ARG A 197 -18.25 1.35 -0.07
C ARG A 197 -18.51 2.59 -0.91
N ALA A 198 -18.15 3.77 -0.42
CA ALA A 198 -18.28 5.02 -1.17
C ALA A 198 -17.30 5.06 -2.36
N GLU A 199 -16.03 4.70 -2.16
CA GLU A 199 -15.06 4.57 -3.26
C GLU A 199 -15.51 3.51 -4.28
N ALA A 200 -15.99 2.34 -3.83
CA ALA A 200 -16.48 1.29 -4.69
C ALA A 200 -17.73 1.73 -5.50
N ALA A 201 -18.63 2.50 -4.90
CA ALA A 201 -19.79 3.04 -5.60
C ALA A 201 -19.39 4.03 -6.70
N LEU A 202 -18.37 4.85 -6.46
CA LEU A 202 -17.83 5.76 -7.47
C LEU A 202 -17.05 5.01 -8.57
N ARG A 203 -16.27 3.97 -8.24
CA ARG A 203 -15.60 3.14 -9.26
C ARG A 203 -16.58 2.54 -10.26
N ARG A 204 -17.78 2.13 -9.81
CA ARG A 204 -18.86 1.64 -10.70
C ARG A 204 -19.40 2.70 -11.68
N LEU A 205 -19.16 3.99 -11.43
CA LEU A 205 -19.49 5.08 -12.36
C LEU A 205 -18.36 5.38 -13.37
N GLY A 206 -17.27 4.61 -13.32
CA GLY A 206 -16.15 4.69 -14.28
C GLY A 206 -14.94 5.47 -13.79
N PHE A 207 -14.92 5.97 -12.55
CA PHE A 207 -13.75 6.65 -11.98
C PHE A 207 -12.64 5.66 -11.66
N ARG A 208 -11.45 5.91 -12.18
CA ARG A 208 -10.28 5.04 -12.00
C ARG A 208 -9.45 5.47 -10.81
N GLN A 209 -9.15 6.77 -10.69
CA GLN A 209 -8.36 7.31 -9.60
C GLN A 209 -9.29 8.06 -8.64
N ILE A 210 -9.73 7.38 -7.58
CA ILE A 210 -10.68 7.95 -6.62
C ILE A 210 -10.18 7.86 -5.18
N ARG A 211 -10.43 8.92 -4.40
CA ARG A 211 -10.44 8.87 -2.93
C ARG A 211 -11.67 9.55 -2.38
N VAL A 212 -12.28 8.95 -1.38
CA VAL A 212 -13.36 9.58 -0.59
C VAL A 212 -12.80 9.94 0.78
N ARG A 213 -12.49 11.23 1.00
CA ARG A 213 -12.03 11.73 2.30
C ARG A 213 -13.21 11.92 3.24
N HIS A 214 -13.07 11.44 4.46
CA HIS A 214 -14.10 11.55 5.49
C HIS A 214 -13.94 12.83 6.32
N TYR A 215 -15.00 13.62 6.41
CA TYR A 215 -15.10 14.79 7.28
C TYR A 215 -16.47 14.80 7.97
N GLY A 216 -16.67 13.89 8.93
CA GLY A 216 -17.94 13.72 9.63
C GLY A 216 -19.07 13.35 8.66
N GLU A 217 -20.07 14.22 8.53
CA GLU A 217 -21.18 14.02 7.59
C GLU A 217 -20.82 14.32 6.12
N THR A 218 -19.60 14.78 5.85
CA THR A 218 -19.14 15.17 4.52
C THR A 218 -18.16 14.16 3.92
N ALA A 219 -18.43 13.74 2.69
CA ALA A 219 -17.48 13.04 1.85
C ALA A 219 -16.89 14.03 0.84
N ARG A 220 -15.58 14.28 0.93
CA ARG A 220 -14.84 15.05 -0.07
C ARG A 220 -14.21 14.09 -1.08
N ILE A 221 -14.67 14.18 -2.31
CA ILE A 221 -14.26 13.32 -3.43
C ILE A 221 -13.03 13.94 -4.08
N GLU A 222 -11.98 13.14 -4.23
CA GLU A 222 -10.78 13.45 -5.01
C GLU A 222 -10.75 12.50 -6.20
N VAL A 223 -10.71 13.04 -7.43
CA VAL A 223 -10.62 12.26 -8.68
C VAL A 223 -9.39 12.68 -9.50
N GLY A 224 -8.97 11.88 -10.49
CA GLY A 224 -7.99 12.35 -11.47
C GLY A 224 -8.41 13.69 -12.08
N VAL A 225 -7.47 14.62 -12.33
CA VAL A 225 -7.81 15.96 -12.85
C VAL A 225 -8.53 15.87 -14.20
N ASP A 226 -8.17 14.88 -15.01
CA ASP A 226 -8.81 14.51 -16.27
C ASP A 226 -10.22 13.95 -16.09
N GLU A 227 -10.56 13.45 -14.90
CA GLU A 227 -11.87 12.89 -14.54
C GLU A 227 -12.83 13.94 -13.92
N LEU A 228 -12.37 15.15 -13.61
CA LEU A 228 -13.22 16.22 -13.05
C LEU A 228 -14.45 16.56 -13.92
N PRO A 229 -14.35 16.70 -15.26
CA PRO A 229 -15.51 16.94 -16.11
C PRO A 229 -16.56 15.83 -16.03
N LEU A 230 -16.11 14.58 -15.85
CA LEU A 230 -16.99 13.41 -15.73
C LEU A 230 -17.81 13.45 -14.43
N VAL A 231 -17.21 13.91 -13.33
CA VAL A 231 -17.93 14.13 -12.05
C VAL A 231 -19.08 15.10 -12.24
N LEU A 232 -18.85 16.23 -12.92
CA LEU A 232 -19.87 17.24 -13.17
C LEU A 232 -20.98 16.74 -14.09
N ALA A 233 -20.61 15.97 -15.13
CA ALA A 233 -21.56 15.37 -16.06
C ALA A 233 -22.47 14.33 -15.39
N GLN A 234 -21.95 13.57 -14.42
CA GLN A 234 -22.68 12.53 -13.68
C GLN A 234 -23.06 12.96 -12.24
N ARG A 235 -23.18 14.27 -11.97
CA ARG A 235 -23.27 14.81 -10.60
C ARG A 235 -24.38 14.17 -9.75
N ASP A 236 -25.53 13.87 -10.34
CA ASP A 236 -26.68 13.36 -9.59
C ASP A 236 -26.45 11.90 -9.16
N ASP A 237 -25.78 11.11 -10.00
CA ASP A 237 -25.39 9.74 -9.70
C ASP A 237 -24.25 9.69 -8.68
N VAL A 238 -23.28 10.59 -8.78
CA VAL A 238 -22.21 10.77 -7.78
C VAL A 238 -22.78 11.11 -6.41
N VAL A 239 -23.68 12.09 -6.34
CA VAL A 239 -24.35 12.48 -5.08
C VAL A 239 -25.15 11.30 -4.52
N ARG A 240 -25.88 10.56 -5.36
CA ARG A 240 -26.65 9.38 -4.93
C ARG A 240 -25.74 8.27 -4.41
N ALA A 241 -24.64 7.99 -5.10
CA ALA A 241 -23.68 6.96 -4.72
C ALA A 241 -23.09 7.23 -3.33
N VAL A 242 -22.66 8.46 -3.08
CA VAL A 242 -22.04 8.87 -1.81
C VAL A 242 -23.06 8.96 -0.67
N ARG A 243 -24.22 9.59 -0.91
CA ARG A 243 -25.29 9.68 0.10
C ARG A 243 -25.85 8.31 0.48
N GLY A 244 -25.91 7.39 -0.48
CA GLY A 244 -26.30 6.00 -0.23
C GLY A 244 -25.41 5.26 0.75
N GLN A 245 -24.19 5.76 1.04
CA GLN A 245 -23.29 5.21 2.04
C GLN A 245 -23.36 5.91 3.40
N GLY A 246 -24.31 6.82 3.61
CA GLY A 246 -24.53 7.49 4.90
C GLY A 246 -23.85 8.86 5.06
N TYR A 247 -23.32 9.44 4.00
CA TYR A 247 -22.89 10.84 4.00
C TYR A 247 -24.08 11.77 3.74
N ARG A 248 -24.10 12.94 4.38
CA ARG A 248 -25.10 13.99 4.13
C ARG A 248 -24.69 14.88 2.96
N TYR A 249 -23.40 15.20 2.89
CA TYR A 249 -22.82 16.09 1.90
C TYR A 249 -21.79 15.34 1.05
N ALA A 250 -21.88 15.52 -0.26
CA ALA A 250 -20.85 15.11 -1.21
C ALA A 250 -20.24 16.40 -1.78
N THR A 251 -18.93 16.55 -1.62
CA THR A 251 -18.16 17.69 -2.16
C THR A 251 -17.09 17.17 -3.09
N LEU A 252 -16.65 18.01 -4.03
CA LEU A 252 -15.56 17.72 -4.95
C LEU A 252 -14.36 18.58 -4.58
N ASP A 253 -13.19 17.96 -4.44
CA ASP A 253 -11.93 18.67 -4.33
C ASP A 253 -11.54 19.19 -5.73
N LEU A 254 -11.49 20.51 -5.88
CA LEU A 254 -11.19 21.16 -7.17
C LEU A 254 -9.72 21.01 -7.57
N GLU A 255 -8.83 20.70 -6.62
CA GLU A 255 -7.44 20.38 -6.91
C GLU A 255 -7.28 18.94 -7.43
N GLY A 256 -8.34 18.12 -7.32
CA GLY A 256 -8.33 16.72 -7.71
C GLY A 256 -7.49 15.83 -6.79
N PHE A 257 -7.16 14.64 -7.28
CA PHE A 257 -6.34 13.67 -6.56
C PHE A 257 -4.89 14.13 -6.50
N ARG A 258 -4.33 14.13 -5.28
CA ARG A 258 -2.89 14.31 -5.03
C ARG A 258 -2.36 13.29 -4.04
N SER A 259 -1.13 12.86 -4.24
CA SER A 259 -0.42 12.07 -3.22
C SER A 259 -0.16 12.94 -1.98
N GLY A 260 -0.33 12.39 -0.77
CA GLY A 260 0.02 13.10 0.47
C GLY A 260 -0.95 14.20 0.97
N ASN A 261 -2.14 14.38 0.39
CA ASN A 261 -3.07 15.49 0.69
C ASN A 261 -3.56 15.66 2.15
N LEU A 262 -3.22 14.73 3.07
CA LEU A 262 -3.57 14.82 4.50
C LEU A 262 -2.34 14.97 5.42
N ASN A 263 -1.12 15.04 4.87
CA ASN A 263 0.11 15.20 5.65
C ASN A 263 0.45 16.69 5.88
N GLY A 264 -0.57 17.55 6.03
CA GLY A 264 -0.41 18.99 6.24
C GLY A 264 0.24 19.31 7.58
#